data_AF-A0ABD3N201-F1
#
_entry.id   AF-A0ABD3N201-F1
#
_cell.length_a   1.000
_cell.length_b   1.000
_cell.length_c   1.000
_cell.angle_alpha   90.00
_cell.angle_beta   90.00
_cell.angle_gamma   90.00
#
_symmetry.space_group_name_H-M   'P 1'
#
loop_
_entity.id
_entity.type
_entity.pdbx_description
1 polymer ?
#
loop_
_entity_poly.entity_id
_entity_poly.type
_entity_poly.pdbx_seq_one_letter_code
_entity_poly.pdbx_strand_id
1 'polypeptide(L)'
;MEELTVARKRLKTAHDNIERDYYELTSSLNQRESRLDERLHELNRKKHDIAEAYGKLDAADNDFVEVNAGGEIVVAKRSTLTQIIGTRLEALFSGRWEKVLQRDSHGRIFLDVNPTCFRAIVDYLNEVIISSEDSPPDPPCVEDEYAHILQRQLDLFGLDKVPTIYDKIPDSNIIKDYARGKILNDWLKEDGSDGDLTLIYRGSIDGLSGLAFHSKCDNKGCTLTVIETTCGRVIGGYSNTSWTSSGDSAANKAFLIANSNGKLAKRTSKALKSSQDKSQTVEPVTKFSDDINKAINAYQEFLVQAESEMLHLEDSFKEEQTFIEKFASGDAKDVNALNVNGALMVTTRSTLCTAVDSVLAQQFDDSKWTEQGCKAPRVMEWTPDQVGDWAKNVEGIQEDVSSILRENRVTGRELLSLNLDGLKMMGIERAGTLCLILDKINMLKQASKEIVTLIEHSPYCFGKILDHLCLKRLHSLGLLSEELTLPEVRDSKKKTFEKVVKVLLSW
;
A
#
# COMPACT_ATOMS: atom_id res chain seq x y z
N MET A 1 43.38 -4.48 65.66
CA MET A 1 43.58 -3.19 64.95
C MET A 1 44.00 -3.41 63.50
N GLU A 2 45.04 -4.20 63.24
CA GLU A 2 45.53 -4.47 61.87
C GLU A 2 44.50 -5.16 60.96
N GLU A 3 43.77 -6.16 61.47
CA GLU A 3 42.65 -6.80 60.75
C GLU A 3 41.54 -5.81 60.37
N LEU A 4 41.27 -4.83 61.22
CA LEU A 4 40.24 -3.81 61.00
C LEU A 4 40.67 -2.82 59.90
N THR A 5 41.97 -2.51 59.82
CA THR A 5 42.56 -1.74 58.71
C THR A 5 42.46 -2.50 57.39
N VAL A 6 42.76 -3.80 57.38
CA VAL A 6 42.62 -4.66 56.20
C VAL A 6 41.16 -4.74 55.74
N ALA A 7 40.22 -4.92 56.67
CA ALA A 7 38.78 -4.95 56.38
C ALA A 7 38.29 -3.61 55.78
N ARG A 8 38.71 -2.47 56.34
CA ARG A 8 38.37 -1.14 55.79
C ARG A 8 38.93 -0.94 54.38
N LYS A 9 40.16 -1.37 54.12
CA LYS A 9 40.77 -1.30 52.78
C LYS A 9 39.98 -2.16 51.77
N ARG A 10 39.59 -3.38 52.16
CA ARG A 10 38.75 -4.26 51.32
C ARG A 10 37.40 -3.63 51.01
N LEU A 11 36.73 -3.05 52.01
CA LEU A 11 35.44 -2.37 51.82
C LEU A 11 35.56 -1.19 50.85
N LYS A 12 36.60 -0.35 51.01
CA LYS A 12 36.85 0.77 50.11
C LYS A 12 37.09 0.29 48.67
N THR A 13 37.97 -0.70 48.49
CA THR A 13 38.24 -1.26 47.15
C THR A 13 37.00 -1.87 46.51
N ALA A 14 36.13 -2.54 47.28
CA ALA A 14 34.87 -3.07 46.77
C ALA A 14 33.91 -1.96 46.32
N HIS A 15 33.80 -0.87 47.11
CA HIS A 15 33.00 0.30 46.76
C HIS A 15 33.52 0.99 45.49
N ASP A 16 34.82 1.28 45.42
CA ASP A 16 35.46 1.93 44.28
C ASP A 16 35.27 1.08 42.99
N ASN A 17 35.31 -0.25 43.09
CA ASN A 17 35.05 -1.15 41.96
C ASN A 17 33.58 -1.10 41.51
N ILE A 18 32.61 -1.14 42.45
CA ILE A 18 31.18 -1.05 42.12
C ILE A 18 30.87 0.30 41.45
N GLU A 19 31.41 1.39 41.98
CA GLU A 19 31.22 2.73 41.43
C GLU A 19 31.78 2.82 40.00
N ARG A 20 33.01 2.33 39.77
CA ARG A 20 33.59 2.26 38.43
C ARG A 20 32.73 1.44 37.47
N ASP A 21 32.32 0.24 37.86
CA ASP A 21 31.50 -0.66 37.02
C ASP A 21 30.15 0.00 36.66
N TYR A 22 29.55 0.74 37.61
CA TYR A 22 28.31 1.50 37.39
C TYR A 22 28.50 2.62 36.37
N TYR A 23 29.58 3.40 36.49
CA TYR A 23 29.89 4.48 35.55
C TYR A 23 30.18 3.96 34.15
N GLU A 24 30.98 2.89 34.02
CA GLU A 24 31.29 2.27 32.73
C GLU A 24 30.02 1.80 32.02
N LEU A 25 29.12 1.14 32.74
CA LEU A 25 27.87 0.64 32.18
C LEU A 25 26.93 1.77 31.77
N THR A 26 26.72 2.76 32.63
CA THR A 26 25.84 3.90 32.34
C THR A 26 26.39 4.72 31.16
N SER A 27 27.72 4.92 31.09
CA SER A 27 28.36 5.58 29.95
C SER A 27 28.15 4.82 28.64
N SER A 28 28.19 3.49 28.66
CA SER A 28 27.93 2.65 27.48
C SER A 28 26.48 2.75 27.01
N LEU A 29 25.53 2.79 27.93
CA LEU A 29 24.10 2.94 27.60
C LEU A 29 23.81 4.33 27.02
N ASN A 30 24.35 5.39 27.62
CA ASN A 30 24.21 6.75 27.09
C ASN A 30 24.85 6.89 25.69
N GLN A 31 25.96 6.20 25.43
CA GLN A 31 26.54 6.17 24.08
C GLN A 31 25.65 5.45 23.06
N ARG A 32 24.90 4.40 23.46
CA ARG A 32 23.92 3.75 22.58
C ARG A 32 22.76 4.69 22.27
N GLU A 33 22.25 5.38 23.27
CA GLU A 33 21.20 6.40 23.13
C GLU A 33 21.62 7.52 22.17
N SER A 34 22.81 8.14 22.38
CA SER A 34 23.30 9.16 21.46
C SER A 34 23.47 8.66 20.03
N ARG A 35 23.88 7.40 19.82
CA ARG A 35 23.94 6.81 18.47
C ARG A 35 22.55 6.67 17.84
N LEU A 36 21.51 6.39 18.62
CA LEU A 36 20.14 6.37 18.12
C LEU A 36 19.70 7.78 17.71
N ASP A 37 19.96 8.78 18.53
CA ASP A 37 19.63 10.16 18.20
C ASP A 37 20.33 10.61 16.92
N GLU A 38 21.62 10.33 16.77
CA GLU A 38 22.38 10.66 15.55
C GLU A 38 21.79 10.00 14.31
N ARG A 39 21.43 8.71 14.39
CA ARG A 39 20.78 7.97 13.29
C ARG A 39 19.42 8.55 12.94
N LEU A 40 18.61 8.92 13.93
CA LEU A 40 17.30 9.55 13.71
C LEU A 40 17.46 10.88 12.98
N HIS A 41 18.40 11.71 13.41
CA HIS A 41 18.69 13.00 12.79
C HIS A 41 19.20 12.82 11.36
N GLU A 42 20.08 11.84 11.11
CA GLU A 42 20.54 11.53 9.76
C GLU A 42 19.40 11.05 8.85
N LEU A 43 18.53 10.18 9.34
CA LEU A 43 17.37 9.69 8.58
C LEU A 43 16.42 10.84 8.24
N ASN A 44 16.10 11.69 9.21
CA ASN A 44 15.25 12.87 9.01
C ASN A 44 15.87 13.88 8.04
N ARG A 45 17.20 14.10 8.11
CA ARG A 45 17.92 14.92 7.14
C ARG A 45 17.79 14.36 5.73
N LYS A 46 18.02 13.05 5.53
CA LYS A 46 17.85 12.41 4.21
C LYS A 46 16.42 12.56 3.69
N LYS A 47 15.41 12.36 4.54
CA LYS A 47 13.99 12.59 4.17
C LYS A 47 13.74 14.04 3.75
N HIS A 48 14.34 15.00 4.45
CA HIS A 48 14.23 16.42 4.12
C HIS A 48 14.91 16.77 2.79
N ASP A 49 16.14 16.30 2.58
CA ASP A 49 16.90 16.53 1.35
C ASP A 49 16.15 16.00 0.11
N ILE A 50 15.50 14.83 0.24
CA ILE A 50 14.62 14.28 -0.80
C ILE A 50 13.39 15.16 -1.02
N ALA A 51 12.74 15.61 0.05
CA ALA A 51 11.57 16.48 -0.06
C ALA A 51 11.91 17.84 -0.71
N GLU A 52 13.10 18.37 -0.46
CA GLU A 52 13.60 19.59 -1.13
C GLU A 52 13.84 19.34 -2.63
N ALA A 53 14.53 18.25 -2.97
CA ALA A 53 14.86 17.90 -4.34
C ALA A 53 13.60 17.55 -5.18
N TYR A 54 12.78 16.63 -4.67
CA TYR A 54 11.72 15.95 -5.41
C TYR A 54 10.32 16.20 -4.86
N GLY A 55 10.18 16.83 -3.70
CA GLY A 55 8.90 16.99 -3.04
C GLY A 55 8.19 18.31 -3.32
N LYS A 56 7.04 18.43 -2.68
CA LYS A 56 6.26 19.65 -2.48
C LYS A 56 6.39 20.06 -1.02
N LEU A 57 7.21 21.08 -0.75
CA LEU A 57 7.55 21.53 0.61
C LEU A 57 6.35 22.11 1.39
N ASP A 58 5.32 22.56 0.69
CA ASP A 58 4.06 23.09 1.21
C ASP A 58 2.91 22.07 1.16
N ALA A 59 3.20 20.77 1.01
CA ALA A 59 2.18 19.73 1.05
C ALA A 59 1.50 19.73 2.41
N ALA A 60 0.18 19.95 2.43
CA ALA A 60 -0.59 20.03 3.65
C ALA A 60 -1.55 18.84 3.76
N ASP A 61 -1.82 18.41 5.00
CA ASP A 61 -2.72 17.30 5.32
C ASP A 61 -4.14 17.49 4.76
N ASN A 62 -4.59 18.73 4.64
CA ASN A 62 -5.89 19.11 4.11
C ASN A 62 -5.93 19.27 2.58
N ASP A 63 -4.80 19.10 1.89
CA ASP A 63 -4.76 19.11 0.42
C ASP A 63 -5.65 17.99 -0.14
N PHE A 64 -6.42 18.30 -1.19
CA PHE A 64 -7.06 17.27 -2.01
C PHE A 64 -6.06 16.75 -3.04
N VAL A 65 -5.90 15.43 -3.09
CA VAL A 65 -5.04 14.74 -4.02
C VAL A 65 -5.91 14.02 -5.04
N GLU A 66 -5.72 14.35 -6.31
CA GLU A 66 -6.36 13.66 -7.43
C GLU A 66 -5.45 12.55 -7.96
N VAL A 67 -5.96 11.32 -7.91
CA VAL A 67 -5.26 10.11 -8.35
C VAL A 67 -6.03 9.48 -9.49
N ASN A 68 -5.37 9.29 -10.63
CA ASN A 68 -5.85 8.45 -11.71
C ASN A 68 -5.38 7.01 -11.46
N ALA A 69 -6.27 6.16 -10.95
CA ALA A 69 -6.01 4.76 -10.70
C ALA A 69 -6.53 3.94 -11.89
N GLY A 70 -5.66 3.57 -12.83
CA GLY A 70 -6.04 2.72 -13.96
C GLY A 70 -7.09 3.30 -14.92
N GLY A 71 -7.39 4.61 -14.85
CA GLY A 71 -8.42 5.30 -15.63
C GLY A 71 -9.58 5.86 -14.82
N GLU A 72 -9.74 5.46 -13.55
CA GLU A 72 -10.72 6.05 -12.65
C GLU A 72 -10.08 7.14 -11.80
N ILE A 73 -10.77 8.28 -11.64
CA ILE A 73 -10.31 9.38 -10.82
C ILE A 73 -10.82 9.23 -9.39
N VAL A 74 -9.89 9.04 -8.47
CA VAL A 74 -10.13 9.00 -7.03
C VAL A 74 -9.57 10.28 -6.42
N VAL A 75 -10.41 10.99 -5.66
CA VAL A 75 -10.02 12.22 -4.96
C VAL A 75 -10.15 11.98 -3.47
N ALA A 76 -9.08 12.23 -2.73
CA ALA A 76 -9.04 12.07 -1.27
C ALA A 76 -8.19 13.17 -0.62
N LYS A 77 -8.35 13.38 0.69
CA LYS A 77 -7.44 14.25 1.44
C LYS A 77 -6.08 13.58 1.57
N ARG A 78 -5.01 14.37 1.56
CA ARG A 78 -3.65 13.87 1.82
C ARG A 78 -3.59 13.12 3.14
N SER A 79 -4.17 13.69 4.20
CA SER A 79 -4.26 13.05 5.52
C SER A 79 -4.91 11.67 5.48
N THR A 80 -5.86 11.42 4.56
CA THR A 80 -6.49 10.10 4.42
C THR A 80 -5.51 9.08 3.84
N LEU A 81 -4.78 9.48 2.79
CA LEU A 81 -3.83 8.62 2.08
C LEU A 81 -2.54 8.38 2.88
N THR A 82 -2.23 9.25 3.85
CA THR A 82 -1.03 9.18 4.70
C THR A 82 -1.31 8.75 6.14
N GLN A 83 -2.55 8.39 6.50
CA GLN A 83 -2.92 8.12 7.89
C GLN A 83 -2.20 6.89 8.49
N ILE A 84 -1.86 5.90 7.65
CA ILE A 84 -1.14 4.70 8.10
C ILE A 84 0.36 4.90 7.89
N ILE A 85 1.03 5.34 8.95
CA ILE A 85 2.45 5.70 8.94
C ILE A 85 3.33 4.48 8.63
N GLY A 86 4.35 4.69 7.80
CA GLY A 86 5.33 3.65 7.45
C GLY A 86 4.85 2.69 6.36
N THR A 87 3.73 3.01 5.70
CA THR A 87 3.24 2.26 4.53
C THR A 87 3.77 2.88 3.25
N ARG A 88 3.81 2.09 2.18
CA ARG A 88 4.17 2.60 0.85
C ARG A 88 3.11 3.56 0.31
N LEU A 89 1.85 3.43 0.74
CA LEU A 89 0.80 4.41 0.47
C LEU A 89 1.12 5.78 1.10
N GLU A 90 1.52 5.81 2.37
CA GLU A 90 1.94 7.06 3.02
C GLU A 90 3.13 7.67 2.30
N ALA A 91 4.14 6.88 1.94
CA ALA A 91 5.29 7.37 1.19
C ALA A 91 4.90 8.07 -0.12
N LEU A 92 4.01 7.46 -0.93
CA LEU A 92 3.51 8.02 -2.20
C LEU A 92 2.90 9.41 -2.00
N PHE A 93 2.10 9.57 -0.95
CA PHE A 93 1.29 10.77 -0.74
C PHE A 93 1.81 11.69 0.36
N SER A 94 2.99 11.42 0.93
CA SER A 94 3.65 12.26 1.92
C SER A 94 4.04 13.65 1.40
N GLY A 95 4.03 13.84 0.07
CA GLY A 95 4.52 15.04 -0.59
C GLY A 95 6.03 15.05 -0.82
N ARG A 96 6.79 14.10 -0.23
CA ARG A 96 8.27 14.01 -0.39
C ARG A 96 8.71 13.71 -1.82
N TRP A 97 7.87 13.01 -2.60
CA TRP A 97 8.18 12.53 -3.95
C TRP A 97 7.36 13.20 -5.06
N GLU A 98 6.58 14.24 -4.74
CA GLU A 98 5.51 14.80 -5.57
C GLU A 98 5.92 15.15 -7.03
N LYS A 99 7.17 15.58 -7.26
CA LYS A 99 7.71 15.96 -8.58
C LYS A 99 8.14 14.77 -9.42
N VAL A 100 8.45 13.63 -8.82
CA VAL A 100 8.91 12.42 -9.54
C VAL A 100 7.79 11.41 -9.79
N LEU A 101 6.64 11.59 -9.13
CA LEU A 101 5.46 10.77 -9.39
C LEU A 101 5.01 10.94 -10.85
N GLN A 102 4.75 9.81 -11.50
CA GLN A 102 4.19 9.75 -12.84
C GLN A 102 2.81 10.42 -12.87
N ARG A 103 2.54 11.16 -13.93
CA ARG A 103 1.29 11.91 -14.10
C ARG A 103 0.64 11.57 -15.42
N ASP A 104 -0.69 11.63 -15.43
CA ASP A 104 -1.46 11.52 -16.67
C ASP A 104 -1.43 12.82 -17.49
N SER A 105 -2.08 12.82 -18.66
CA SER A 105 -2.17 14.00 -19.56
C SER A 105 -2.87 15.23 -18.96
N HIS A 106 -3.56 15.04 -17.83
CA HIS A 106 -4.24 16.09 -17.07
C HIS A 106 -3.39 16.59 -15.90
N GLY A 107 -2.21 16.01 -15.66
CA GLY A 107 -1.32 16.39 -14.56
C GLY A 107 -1.71 15.75 -13.22
N ARG A 108 -2.63 14.78 -13.20
CA ARG A 108 -3.01 14.03 -11.98
C ARG A 108 -1.98 12.95 -11.71
N ILE A 109 -1.78 12.59 -10.44
CA ILE A 109 -0.91 11.47 -10.08
C ILE A 109 -1.49 10.21 -10.70
N PHE A 110 -0.69 9.44 -11.44
CA PHE A 110 -1.13 8.22 -12.09
C PHE A 110 -0.59 7.00 -11.37
N LEU A 111 -1.46 6.03 -11.07
CA LEU A 111 -1.11 4.72 -10.53
C LEU A 111 -1.64 3.63 -11.47
N ASP A 112 -0.75 2.75 -11.93
CA ASP A 112 -1.07 1.63 -12.83
C ASP A 112 -1.62 0.43 -12.03
N VAL A 113 -2.80 0.62 -11.42
CA VAL A 113 -3.47 -0.33 -10.53
C VAL A 113 -4.94 -0.52 -10.93
N ASN A 114 -5.58 -1.57 -10.42
CA ASN A 114 -7.01 -1.78 -10.64
C ASN A 114 -7.82 -0.67 -9.92
N PRO A 115 -8.69 0.06 -10.65
CA PRO A 115 -9.46 1.17 -10.10
C PRO A 115 -10.39 0.75 -8.98
N THR A 116 -11.13 -0.36 -9.16
CA THR A 116 -12.12 -0.88 -8.20
C THR A 116 -11.46 -1.22 -6.87
N CYS A 117 -10.33 -1.92 -6.90
CA CYS A 117 -9.58 -2.28 -5.70
C CYS A 117 -8.96 -1.05 -5.02
N PHE A 118 -8.44 -0.09 -5.78
CA PHE A 118 -7.87 1.13 -5.19
C PHE A 118 -8.96 2.00 -4.54
N ARG A 119 -10.13 2.11 -5.18
CA ARG A 119 -11.31 2.78 -4.62
C ARG A 119 -11.70 2.15 -3.29
N ALA A 120 -11.83 0.82 -3.22
CA ALA A 120 -12.19 0.11 -1.99
C ALA A 120 -11.21 0.38 -0.84
N ILE A 121 -9.91 0.48 -1.14
CA ILE A 121 -8.88 0.86 -0.15
C ILE A 121 -9.12 2.29 0.33
N VAL A 122 -9.32 3.25 -0.57
CA VAL A 122 -9.53 4.67 -0.19
C VAL A 122 -10.83 4.86 0.59
N ASP A 123 -11.90 4.16 0.22
CA ASP A 123 -13.18 4.21 0.93
C ASP A 123 -13.04 3.65 2.36
N TYR A 124 -12.37 2.50 2.51
CA TYR A 124 -12.02 1.96 3.83
C TYR A 124 -11.23 2.97 4.68
N LEU A 125 -10.19 3.57 4.10
CA LEU A 125 -9.38 4.58 4.78
C LEU A 125 -10.21 5.80 5.20
N ASN A 126 -11.18 6.23 4.40
CA ASN A 126 -12.09 7.31 4.80
C ASN A 126 -13.00 6.89 5.96
N GLU A 127 -13.50 5.66 5.97
CA GLU A 127 -14.33 5.14 7.06
C GLU A 127 -13.55 5.01 8.37
N VAL A 128 -12.27 4.61 8.33
CA VAL A 128 -11.40 4.54 9.51
C VAL A 128 -11.32 5.89 10.23
N ILE A 129 -11.21 6.99 9.49
CA ILE A 129 -11.06 8.35 10.06
C ILE A 129 -12.29 8.77 10.87
N ILE A 130 -13.47 8.34 10.46
CA ILE A 130 -14.75 8.73 11.08
C ILE A 130 -15.27 7.70 12.08
N SER A 131 -14.64 6.52 12.14
CA SER A 131 -15.02 5.43 13.03
C SER A 131 -14.38 5.59 14.42
N SER A 132 -15.05 5.05 15.44
CA SER A 132 -14.49 4.97 16.80
C SER A 132 -13.73 3.66 17.01
N GLU A 133 -12.77 3.63 17.94
CA GLU A 133 -12.05 2.40 18.32
C GLU A 133 -12.99 1.24 18.71
N ASP A 134 -14.14 1.55 19.32
CA ASP A 134 -15.12 0.55 19.75
C ASP A 134 -16.00 -0.01 18.61
N SER A 135 -15.94 0.58 17.42
CA SER A 135 -16.73 0.19 16.25
C SER A 135 -15.94 0.45 14.97
N PRO A 136 -14.90 -0.37 14.70
CA PRO A 136 -14.08 -0.22 13.51
C PRO A 136 -14.90 -0.51 12.24
N PRO A 137 -14.52 0.07 11.09
CA PRO A 137 -15.19 -0.20 9.82
C PRO A 137 -14.90 -1.63 9.34
N ASP A 138 -15.76 -2.12 8.45
CA ASP A 138 -15.54 -3.41 7.81
C ASP A 138 -14.29 -3.38 6.90
N PRO A 139 -13.59 -4.51 6.72
CA PRO A 139 -12.47 -4.61 5.79
C PRO A 139 -12.83 -4.14 4.37
N PRO A 140 -11.89 -3.58 3.59
CA PRO A 140 -12.12 -3.31 2.17
C PRO A 140 -12.53 -4.60 1.47
N CYS A 141 -13.59 -4.53 0.66
CA CYS A 141 -14.11 -5.68 -0.06
C CYS A 141 -14.44 -5.32 -1.51
N VAL A 142 -14.36 -6.32 -2.38
CA VAL A 142 -14.70 -6.24 -3.80
C VAL A 142 -15.43 -7.53 -4.18
N GLU A 143 -16.01 -7.59 -5.38
CA GLU A 143 -16.54 -8.85 -5.90
C GLU A 143 -15.44 -9.93 -5.92
N ASP A 144 -15.81 -11.20 -5.67
CA ASP A 144 -14.87 -12.32 -5.50
C ASP A 144 -13.81 -12.40 -6.61
N GLU A 145 -14.20 -12.11 -7.85
CA GLU A 145 -13.31 -12.14 -9.01
C GLU A 145 -12.17 -11.09 -8.99
N TYR A 146 -12.22 -10.11 -8.07
CA TYR A 146 -11.18 -9.11 -7.83
C TYR A 146 -10.52 -9.25 -6.45
N ALA A 147 -10.95 -10.20 -5.60
CA ALA A 147 -10.45 -10.34 -4.24
C ALA A 147 -8.92 -10.56 -4.20
N HIS A 148 -8.40 -11.41 -5.09
CA HIS A 148 -6.95 -11.62 -5.23
C HIS A 148 -6.21 -10.33 -5.67
N ILE A 149 -6.81 -9.50 -6.52
CA ILE A 149 -6.21 -8.23 -6.96
C ILE A 149 -6.20 -7.22 -5.81
N LEU A 150 -7.27 -7.16 -5.02
CA LEU A 150 -7.33 -6.33 -3.82
C LEU A 150 -6.22 -6.72 -2.83
N GLN A 151 -6.03 -8.03 -2.59
CA GLN A 151 -4.94 -8.50 -1.73
C GLN A 151 -3.57 -8.04 -2.25
N ARG A 152 -3.29 -8.26 -3.54
CA ARG A 152 -2.02 -7.82 -4.15
C ARG A 152 -1.82 -6.31 -4.06
N GLN A 153 -2.88 -5.52 -4.14
CA GLN A 153 -2.77 -4.07 -3.98
C GLN A 153 -2.56 -3.65 -2.52
N LEU A 154 -3.19 -4.31 -1.56
CA LEU A 154 -2.91 -4.10 -0.14
C LEU A 154 -1.43 -4.39 0.14
N ASP A 155 -0.93 -5.54 -0.32
CA ASP A 155 0.48 -5.91 -0.23
C ASP A 155 1.34 -4.84 -0.90
N LEU A 156 1.06 -4.47 -2.16
CA LEU A 156 1.80 -3.46 -2.92
C LEU A 156 1.93 -2.12 -2.17
N PHE A 157 0.88 -1.70 -1.47
CA PHE A 157 0.87 -0.45 -0.72
C PHE A 157 1.41 -0.57 0.71
N GLY A 158 1.87 -1.75 1.12
CA GLY A 158 2.36 -2.01 2.48
C GLY A 158 1.24 -1.92 3.51
N LEU A 159 0.02 -2.24 3.10
CA LEU A 159 -1.18 -2.21 3.92
C LEU A 159 -1.43 -3.59 4.56
N ASP A 160 -0.39 -4.38 4.83
CA ASP A 160 -0.47 -5.71 5.47
C ASP A 160 -1.12 -5.65 6.86
N LYS A 161 -1.18 -4.46 7.46
CA LYS A 161 -1.88 -4.18 8.72
C LYS A 161 -3.39 -3.99 8.55
N VAL A 162 -3.87 -3.73 7.34
CA VAL A 162 -5.29 -3.56 7.03
C VAL A 162 -5.97 -4.94 7.05
N PRO A 163 -7.15 -5.03 7.67
CA PRO A 163 -8.00 -6.20 7.57
C PRO A 163 -8.27 -6.69 6.16
N THR A 164 -8.15 -8.00 5.95
CA THR A 164 -8.69 -8.67 4.77
C THR A 164 -9.92 -9.48 5.17
N ILE A 165 -10.83 -9.74 4.24
CA ILE A 165 -11.99 -10.60 4.49
C ILE A 165 -11.62 -12.01 4.95
N TYR A 166 -10.38 -12.46 4.66
CA TYR A 166 -9.82 -13.75 5.05
C TYR A 166 -9.27 -13.79 6.49
N ASP A 167 -9.15 -12.63 7.14
CA ASP A 167 -8.71 -12.53 8.54
C ASP A 167 -9.86 -12.66 9.56
N LYS A 168 -11.11 -12.71 9.09
CA LYS A 168 -12.26 -13.05 9.94
C LYS A 168 -12.22 -14.57 10.18
N ILE A 169 -12.28 -15.01 11.44
CA ILE A 169 -12.50 -16.43 11.74
C ILE A 169 -13.88 -16.81 11.20
N PRO A 170 -13.96 -17.67 10.17
CA PRO A 170 -15.23 -18.02 9.54
C PRO A 170 -16.20 -18.55 10.58
N ASP A 171 -17.45 -18.08 10.53
CA ASP A 171 -18.55 -18.53 11.40
C ASP A 171 -18.30 -18.38 12.92
N SER A 172 -17.49 -17.41 13.37
CA SER A 172 -17.32 -17.12 14.80
C SER A 172 -18.34 -16.09 15.32
N ASN A 173 -19.16 -16.49 16.30
CA ASN A 173 -20.03 -15.56 17.05
C ASN A 173 -19.33 -14.94 18.27
N ILE A 174 -18.15 -15.42 18.64
CA ILE A 174 -17.41 -14.99 19.83
C ILE A 174 -16.26 -14.05 19.44
N ILE A 175 -15.55 -14.38 18.37
CA ILE A 175 -14.46 -13.57 17.81
C ILE A 175 -15.00 -12.86 16.58
N LYS A 176 -15.70 -11.77 16.84
CA LYS A 176 -16.25 -10.89 15.80
C LYS A 176 -15.28 -9.80 15.36
N ASP A 177 -14.34 -9.47 16.24
CA ASP A 177 -13.37 -8.41 16.06
C ASP A 177 -12.19 -8.87 15.20
N TYR A 178 -11.84 -8.04 14.21
CA TYR A 178 -10.74 -8.28 13.30
C TYR A 178 -9.40 -8.42 14.02
N ALA A 179 -9.07 -7.50 14.93
CA ALA A 179 -7.76 -7.49 15.57
C ALA A 179 -7.54 -8.78 16.37
N ARG A 180 -8.60 -9.31 17.00
CA ARG A 180 -8.58 -10.61 17.68
C ARG A 180 -8.47 -11.80 16.72
N GLY A 181 -9.13 -11.75 15.57
CA GLY A 181 -9.01 -12.78 14.53
C GLY A 181 -7.59 -12.87 13.98
N LYS A 182 -7.00 -11.71 13.64
CA LYS A 182 -5.63 -11.61 13.14
C LYS A 182 -4.60 -12.17 14.11
N ILE A 183 -4.65 -11.78 15.39
CA ILE A 183 -3.72 -12.28 16.41
C ILE A 183 -3.74 -13.82 16.47
N LEU A 184 -4.92 -14.43 16.33
CA LEU A 184 -5.05 -15.89 16.33
C LEU A 184 -4.50 -16.52 15.05
N ASN A 185 -4.77 -15.92 13.89
CA ASN A 185 -4.19 -16.39 12.62
C ASN A 185 -2.66 -16.29 12.64
N ASP A 186 -2.09 -15.19 13.14
CA ASP A 186 -0.64 -15.02 13.28
C ASP A 186 -0.04 -16.11 14.19
N TRP A 187 -0.68 -16.43 15.32
CA TRP A 187 -0.24 -17.51 16.21
C TRP A 187 -0.32 -18.89 15.57
N LEU A 188 -1.34 -19.15 14.74
CA LEU A 188 -1.46 -20.40 13.99
C LEU A 188 -0.41 -20.50 12.87
N LYS A 189 -0.10 -19.37 12.22
CA LYS A 189 0.90 -19.27 11.15
C LYS A 189 2.32 -19.54 11.64
N GLU A 190 2.68 -19.04 12.83
CA GLU A 190 3.96 -19.35 13.49
C GLU A 190 4.19 -20.87 13.62
N ASP A 191 3.12 -21.64 13.81
CA ASP A 191 3.16 -23.09 14.00
C ASP A 191 2.86 -23.88 12.71
N GLY A 192 2.71 -23.21 11.57
CA GLY A 192 2.40 -23.77 10.25
C GLY A 192 1.00 -24.42 10.17
N SER A 193 0.05 -23.87 10.93
CA SER A 193 -1.31 -24.40 11.12
C SER A 193 -2.40 -23.40 10.72
N ASP A 194 -2.07 -22.42 9.88
CA ASP A 194 -2.93 -21.34 9.37
C ASP A 194 -3.86 -21.75 8.22
N GLY A 195 -4.15 -23.05 8.09
CA GLY A 195 -5.10 -23.55 7.09
C GLY A 195 -6.54 -23.08 7.34
N ASP A 196 -7.42 -23.41 6.39
CA ASP A 196 -8.82 -22.99 6.43
C ASP A 196 -9.52 -23.43 7.73
N LEU A 197 -9.97 -22.45 8.51
CA LEU A 197 -10.74 -22.70 9.73
C LEU A 197 -12.19 -23.07 9.36
N THR A 198 -12.60 -24.27 9.76
CA THR A 198 -13.98 -24.74 9.61
C THR A 198 -14.62 -24.93 10.99
N LEU A 199 -15.82 -24.40 11.19
CA LEU A 199 -16.58 -24.61 12.41
C LEU A 199 -17.05 -26.07 12.51
N ILE A 200 -16.53 -26.82 13.47
CA ILE A 200 -16.89 -28.23 13.71
C ILE A 200 -17.88 -28.44 14.87
N TYR A 201 -17.95 -27.50 15.81
CA TYR A 201 -18.80 -27.57 16.98
C TYR A 201 -19.11 -26.16 17.52
N ARG A 202 -20.36 -25.91 17.89
CA ARG A 202 -20.77 -24.69 18.58
C ARG A 202 -21.74 -25.04 19.70
N GLY A 203 -21.40 -24.70 20.95
CA GLY A 203 -22.24 -25.02 22.12
C GLY A 203 -23.68 -24.51 22.05
N SER A 204 -23.93 -23.39 21.36
CA SER A 204 -25.29 -22.84 21.16
C SER A 204 -26.12 -23.57 20.09
N ILE A 205 -25.49 -24.40 19.24
CA ILE A 205 -26.15 -25.18 18.18
C ILE A 205 -26.15 -26.67 18.57
N ASP A 206 -25.00 -27.20 18.95
CA ASP A 206 -24.78 -28.62 19.21
C ASP A 206 -24.98 -29.00 20.70
N GLY A 207 -25.17 -28.02 21.58
CA GLY A 207 -25.37 -28.22 23.02
C GLY A 207 -24.06 -28.39 23.80
N LEU A 208 -24.06 -27.99 25.08
CA LEU A 208 -22.86 -27.89 25.94
C LEU A 208 -22.42 -29.20 26.63
N SER A 209 -22.95 -30.36 26.21
CA SER A 209 -22.57 -31.63 26.82
C SER A 209 -21.22 -32.13 26.29
N GLY A 210 -20.41 -32.76 27.16
CA GLY A 210 -19.16 -33.40 26.73
C GLY A 210 -19.37 -34.46 25.65
N LEU A 211 -20.50 -35.18 25.70
CA LEU A 211 -20.87 -36.16 24.68
C LEU A 211 -21.11 -35.51 23.30
N ALA A 212 -21.79 -34.35 23.26
CA ALA A 212 -21.98 -33.61 22.02
C ALA A 212 -20.65 -33.10 21.45
N PHE A 213 -19.78 -32.57 22.32
CA PHE A 213 -18.44 -32.14 21.93
C PHE A 213 -17.63 -33.29 21.32
N HIS A 214 -17.47 -34.41 22.03
CA HIS A 214 -16.70 -35.56 21.55
C HIS A 214 -17.29 -36.17 20.27
N SER A 215 -18.63 -36.16 20.11
CA SER A 215 -19.25 -36.65 18.87
C SER A 215 -18.87 -35.85 17.62
N LYS A 216 -18.44 -34.60 17.78
CA LYS A 216 -18.09 -33.67 16.70
C LYS A 216 -16.59 -33.48 16.55
N CYS A 217 -15.87 -33.37 17.67
CA CYS A 217 -14.47 -32.92 17.71
C CYS A 217 -13.45 -34.07 17.74
N ASP A 218 -13.85 -35.29 18.09
CA ASP A 218 -12.93 -36.43 18.11
C ASP A 218 -12.43 -36.78 16.70
N ASN A 219 -11.14 -37.10 16.61
CA ASN A 219 -10.45 -37.48 15.37
C ASN A 219 -10.50 -36.42 14.25
N LYS A 220 -10.66 -35.13 14.58
CA LYS A 220 -10.68 -34.01 13.62
C LYS A 220 -9.34 -33.34 13.38
N GLY A 221 -8.29 -33.75 14.11
CA GLY A 221 -6.95 -33.16 13.97
C GLY A 221 -6.77 -31.90 14.81
N CYS A 222 -6.02 -30.93 14.30
CA CYS A 222 -5.75 -29.68 14.99
C CYS A 222 -7.06 -28.91 15.26
N THR A 223 -7.24 -28.38 16.47
CA THR A 223 -8.45 -27.63 16.82
C THR A 223 -8.13 -26.35 17.58
N LEU A 224 -8.82 -25.27 17.20
CA LEU A 224 -8.90 -24.02 17.95
C LEU A 224 -10.23 -24.00 18.71
N THR A 225 -10.18 -23.91 20.03
CA THR A 225 -11.36 -23.83 20.90
C THR A 225 -11.48 -22.43 21.48
N VAL A 226 -12.65 -21.81 21.33
CA VAL A 226 -12.95 -20.48 21.85
C VAL A 226 -14.20 -20.56 22.73
N ILE A 227 -14.13 -19.95 23.91
CA ILE A 227 -15.18 -19.96 24.93
C ILE A 227 -15.44 -18.52 25.36
N GLU A 228 -16.70 -18.11 25.28
CA GLU A 228 -17.20 -16.88 25.92
C GLU A 228 -17.81 -17.24 27.27
N THR A 229 -17.31 -16.64 28.34
CA THR A 229 -17.82 -16.84 29.70
C THR A 229 -19.03 -15.95 29.96
N THR A 230 -19.82 -16.29 30.98
CA THR A 230 -20.99 -15.50 31.40
C THR A 230 -20.66 -14.08 31.88
N CYS A 231 -19.38 -13.81 32.21
CA CYS A 231 -18.89 -12.47 32.55
C CYS A 231 -18.28 -11.72 31.35
N GLY A 232 -18.56 -12.17 30.11
CA GLY A 232 -18.13 -11.52 28.88
C GLY A 232 -16.63 -11.66 28.57
N ARG A 233 -15.94 -12.63 29.20
CA ARG A 233 -14.52 -12.88 28.92
C ARG A 233 -14.39 -13.96 27.85
N VAL A 234 -13.42 -13.77 26.96
CA VAL A 234 -13.06 -14.78 25.96
C VAL A 234 -11.81 -15.51 26.43
N ILE A 235 -11.90 -16.82 26.51
CA ILE A 235 -10.79 -17.73 26.80
C ILE A 235 -10.79 -18.85 25.75
N GLY A 236 -9.70 -19.62 25.69
CA GLY A 236 -9.62 -20.71 24.74
C GLY A 236 -8.27 -21.37 24.71
N GLY A 237 -8.03 -22.14 23.66
CA GLY A 237 -6.75 -22.75 23.39
C GLY A 237 -6.72 -23.44 22.05
N TYR A 238 -5.51 -23.65 21.56
CA TYR A 238 -5.21 -24.42 20.38
C TYR A 238 -4.50 -25.72 20.77
N SER A 239 -4.83 -26.81 20.08
CA SER A 239 -4.10 -28.07 20.15
C SER A 239 -3.82 -28.56 18.74
N ASN A 240 -2.56 -28.91 18.47
CA ASN A 240 -2.16 -29.59 17.24
C ASN A 240 -2.39 -31.11 17.27
N THR A 241 -2.95 -31.62 18.37
CA THR A 241 -3.30 -33.03 18.55
C THR A 241 -4.81 -33.16 18.63
N SER A 242 -5.35 -34.17 17.96
CA SER A 242 -6.79 -34.44 17.91
C SER A 242 -7.35 -34.81 19.28
N TRP A 243 -8.60 -34.41 19.52
CA TRP A 243 -9.40 -34.92 20.64
C TRP A 243 -9.67 -36.41 20.48
N THR A 244 -9.73 -37.11 21.61
CA THR A 244 -10.12 -38.51 21.74
C THR A 244 -10.97 -38.71 22.99
N SER A 245 -11.98 -39.58 22.91
CA SER A 245 -12.80 -39.99 24.06
C SER A 245 -12.07 -40.94 25.03
N SER A 246 -10.82 -41.34 24.73
CA SER A 246 -10.04 -42.29 25.51
C SER A 246 -8.55 -41.94 25.52
N GLY A 247 -7.94 -42.02 26.71
CA GLY A 247 -6.52 -41.83 26.92
C GLY A 247 -6.06 -40.38 26.98
N ASP A 248 -4.78 -40.19 27.29
CA ASP A 248 -4.11 -38.89 27.29
C ASP A 248 -3.37 -38.69 25.97
N SER A 249 -3.49 -37.49 25.39
CA SER A 249 -2.80 -37.12 24.15
C SER A 249 -1.86 -35.94 24.41
N ALA A 250 -0.60 -36.09 24.04
CA ALA A 250 0.39 -35.01 24.15
C ALA A 250 0.32 -34.10 22.92
N ALA A 251 0.45 -32.78 23.16
CA ALA A 251 0.55 -31.76 22.12
C ALA A 251 1.84 -30.95 22.36
N ASN A 252 2.59 -30.67 21.30
CA ASN A 252 3.88 -29.96 21.37
C ASN A 252 3.83 -28.54 20.76
N LYS A 253 2.69 -28.16 20.18
CA LYS A 253 2.42 -26.79 19.67
C LYS A 253 1.16 -26.19 20.30
N ALA A 254 0.71 -26.73 21.42
CA ALA A 254 -0.50 -26.24 22.09
C ALA A 254 -0.24 -24.91 22.80
N PHE A 255 -1.23 -24.01 22.74
CA PHE A 255 -1.19 -22.73 23.44
C PHE A 255 -2.57 -22.39 24.03
N LEU A 256 -2.56 -21.58 25.09
CA LEU A 256 -3.77 -21.08 25.74
C LEU A 256 -4.05 -19.63 25.33
N ILE A 257 -5.33 -19.29 25.27
CA ILE A 257 -5.84 -17.95 24.98
C ILE A 257 -6.54 -17.47 26.25
N ALA A 258 -6.11 -16.33 26.79
CA ALA A 258 -6.77 -15.70 27.91
C ALA A 258 -6.81 -14.17 27.71
N ASN A 259 -7.95 -13.55 27.99
CA ASN A 259 -8.10 -12.11 27.93
C ASN A 259 -8.04 -11.50 29.34
N SER A 260 -7.15 -10.52 29.56
CA SER A 260 -7.17 -9.64 30.73
C SER A 260 -7.42 -8.20 30.28
N ASN A 261 -8.50 -7.61 30.78
CA ASN A 261 -8.85 -6.19 30.60
C ASN A 261 -8.98 -5.72 29.13
N GLY A 262 -9.62 -6.51 28.27
CA GLY A 262 -9.99 -6.07 26.91
C GLY A 262 -8.89 -6.22 25.86
N LYS A 263 -7.70 -6.68 26.23
CA LYS A 263 -6.60 -7.04 25.31
C LYS A 263 -6.34 -8.55 25.38
N LEU A 264 -6.20 -9.20 24.23
CA LEU A 264 -5.82 -10.63 24.17
C LEU A 264 -4.41 -10.76 24.79
N ALA A 265 -4.28 -11.51 25.88
CA ALA A 265 -3.01 -11.63 26.59
C ALA A 265 -2.19 -12.81 26.06
N LYS A 266 -0.94 -12.48 25.71
CA LYS A 266 0.31 -13.27 25.64
C LYS A 266 0.20 -14.80 25.40
N ARG A 267 0.82 -15.28 24.31
CA ARG A 267 1.18 -16.70 24.09
C ARG A 267 2.00 -17.20 25.29
N THR A 268 1.46 -18.12 26.08
CA THR A 268 2.21 -18.82 27.15
C THR A 268 2.46 -20.26 26.75
N SER A 269 3.60 -20.53 26.13
CA SER A 269 4.14 -21.88 25.96
C SER A 269 4.91 -22.26 27.24
N LYS A 270 4.26 -22.96 28.18
CA LYS A 270 4.98 -23.59 29.29
C LYS A 270 5.55 -24.94 28.84
N ALA A 271 6.59 -24.91 27.99
CA ALA A 271 7.79 -25.74 28.04
C ALA A 271 8.64 -25.67 26.75
N LEU A 272 9.96 -25.49 26.97
CA LEU A 272 11.12 -25.70 26.10
C LEU A 272 11.32 -24.74 24.92
N LYS A 273 12.12 -23.69 25.19
CA LYS A 273 12.76 -22.82 24.21
C LYS A 273 13.40 -23.66 23.10
N SER A 274 12.83 -23.65 21.89
CA SER A 274 13.55 -23.98 20.67
C SER A 274 14.15 -22.70 20.11
N SER A 275 15.47 -22.72 19.98
CA SER A 275 16.31 -21.69 19.39
C SER A 275 15.88 -21.39 17.96
N GLN A 276 15.38 -20.18 17.71
CA GLN A 276 15.55 -19.43 16.46
C GLN A 276 14.83 -18.08 16.58
N ASP A 277 15.39 -17.20 17.39
CA ASP A 277 15.25 -15.77 17.14
C ASP A 277 16.56 -15.11 17.56
N LYS A 278 17.31 -14.57 16.60
CA LYS A 278 18.55 -13.83 16.89
C LYS A 278 18.17 -12.42 17.34
N SER A 279 17.39 -12.32 18.40
CA SER A 279 17.38 -11.12 19.23
C SER A 279 18.76 -11.02 19.87
N GLN A 280 19.40 -9.85 19.81
CA GLN A 280 20.59 -9.58 20.62
C GLN A 280 20.18 -9.68 22.10
N THR A 281 20.30 -10.87 22.67
CA THR A 281 20.03 -11.09 24.09
C THR A 281 21.13 -10.42 24.90
N VAL A 282 20.86 -9.21 25.38
CA VAL A 282 21.72 -8.51 26.33
C VAL A 282 21.69 -9.30 27.64
N GLU A 283 22.85 -9.68 28.15
CA GLU A 283 22.94 -10.42 29.42
C GLU A 283 22.41 -9.54 30.58
N PRO A 284 21.52 -10.07 31.44
CA PRO A 284 20.98 -9.32 32.55
C PRO A 284 22.07 -8.90 33.54
N VAL A 285 22.04 -7.63 33.92
CA VAL A 285 22.93 -7.06 34.92
C VAL A 285 22.46 -7.51 36.31
N THR A 286 23.37 -8.13 37.06
CA THR A 286 23.12 -8.69 38.41
C THR A 286 24.14 -8.22 39.46
N LYS A 287 25.04 -7.31 39.08
CA LYS A 287 26.21 -6.91 39.88
C LYS A 287 25.93 -5.84 40.94
N PHE A 288 24.78 -5.16 40.86
CA PHE A 288 24.41 -4.06 41.76
C PHE A 288 23.28 -4.47 42.73
N SER A 289 22.70 -3.49 43.45
CA SER A 289 21.47 -3.73 44.20
C SER A 289 20.32 -4.08 43.26
N ASP A 290 19.31 -4.78 43.78
CA ASP A 290 18.16 -5.25 42.99
C ASP A 290 17.46 -4.10 42.25
N ASP A 291 17.28 -2.95 42.89
CA ASP A 291 16.64 -1.78 42.28
C ASP A 291 17.47 -1.21 41.12
N ILE A 292 18.79 -1.12 41.29
CA ILE A 292 19.70 -0.63 40.25
C ILE A 292 19.74 -1.60 39.08
N ASN A 293 19.90 -2.91 39.36
CA ASN A 293 19.86 -3.96 38.35
C ASN A 293 18.56 -3.90 37.55
N LYS A 294 17.41 -3.76 38.22
CA LYS A 294 16.10 -3.66 37.57
C LYS A 294 15.99 -2.43 36.67
N ALA A 295 16.44 -1.27 37.13
CA ALA A 295 16.40 -0.04 36.34
C ALA A 295 17.30 -0.13 35.09
N ILE A 296 18.52 -0.65 35.26
CA ILE A 296 19.48 -0.82 34.16
C ILE A 296 18.96 -1.83 33.12
N ASN A 297 18.45 -2.98 33.57
CA ASN A 297 17.91 -4.00 32.68
C ASN A 297 16.68 -3.47 31.91
N ALA A 298 15.79 -2.72 32.57
CA ALA A 298 14.68 -2.06 31.89
C ALA A 298 15.17 -1.05 30.83
N TYR A 299 16.20 -0.27 31.16
CA TYR A 299 16.76 0.69 30.19
C TYR A 299 17.42 -0.01 29.00
N GLN A 300 18.12 -1.13 29.23
CA GLN A 300 18.66 -1.97 28.17
C GLN A 300 17.58 -2.55 27.26
N GLU A 301 16.47 -3.03 27.82
CA GLU A 301 15.32 -3.54 27.05
C GLU A 301 14.72 -2.44 26.16
N PHE A 302 14.52 -1.23 26.69
CA PHE A 302 14.04 -0.09 25.89
C PHE A 302 15.01 0.29 24.76
N LEU A 303 16.32 0.33 25.03
CA LEU A 303 17.32 0.64 24.00
C LEU A 303 17.34 -0.40 22.88
N VAL A 304 17.23 -1.69 23.21
CA VAL A 304 17.16 -2.76 22.19
C VAL A 304 15.90 -2.61 21.33
N GLN A 305 14.77 -2.28 21.95
CA GLN A 305 13.52 -2.02 21.22
C GLN A 305 13.66 -0.81 20.29
N ALA A 306 14.20 0.30 20.78
CA ALA A 306 14.42 1.51 19.98
C ALA A 306 15.44 1.30 18.85
N GLU A 307 16.50 0.50 19.08
CA GLU A 307 17.47 0.10 18.04
C GLU A 307 16.83 -0.73 16.94
N SER A 308 15.91 -1.63 17.29
CA SER A 308 15.13 -2.42 16.33
C SER A 308 14.17 -1.54 15.52
N GLU A 309 13.44 -0.65 16.17
CA GLU A 309 12.54 0.31 15.52
C GLU A 309 13.31 1.25 14.57
N MET A 310 14.48 1.73 14.98
CA MET A 310 15.36 2.55 14.14
C MET A 310 15.81 1.79 12.89
N LEU A 311 16.25 0.53 13.05
CA LEU A 311 16.65 -0.30 11.93
C LEU A 311 15.49 -0.49 10.94
N HIS A 312 14.29 -0.78 11.46
CA HIS A 312 13.08 -0.91 10.64
C HIS A 312 12.76 0.40 9.90
N LEU A 313 12.88 1.56 10.53
CA LEU A 313 12.64 2.86 9.89
C LEU A 313 13.66 3.15 8.77
N GLU A 314 14.93 2.82 8.99
CA GLU A 314 15.98 2.99 7.99
C GLU A 314 15.79 2.05 6.79
N ASP A 315 15.43 0.79 7.03
CA ASP A 315 15.19 -0.17 5.96
C ASP A 315 13.90 0.15 5.20
N SER A 316 12.82 0.51 5.91
CA SER A 316 11.57 1.01 5.31
C SER A 316 11.82 2.21 4.40
N PHE A 317 12.72 3.14 4.78
CA PHE A 317 13.05 4.28 3.95
C PHE A 317 13.84 3.91 2.67
N LYS A 318 14.73 2.91 2.75
CA LYS A 318 15.43 2.38 1.55
C LYS A 318 14.45 1.66 0.61
N GLU A 319 13.53 0.90 1.18
CA GLU A 319 12.47 0.22 0.44
C GLU A 319 11.52 1.23 -0.21
N GLU A 320 11.16 2.31 0.49
CA GLU A 320 10.38 3.43 -0.03
C GLU A 320 11.03 4.01 -1.28
N GLN A 321 12.32 4.34 -1.26
CA GLN A 321 13.00 4.88 -2.44
C GLN A 321 12.95 3.90 -3.62
N THR A 322 13.27 2.63 -3.37
CA THR A 322 13.25 1.57 -4.40
C THR A 322 11.84 1.40 -4.97
N PHE A 323 10.81 1.49 -4.13
CA PHE A 323 9.42 1.41 -4.54
C PHE A 323 9.01 2.58 -5.41
N ILE A 324 9.31 3.83 -5.01
CA ILE A 324 8.98 5.02 -5.80
C ILE A 324 9.64 4.96 -7.18
N GLU A 325 10.93 4.61 -7.23
CA GLU A 325 11.67 4.49 -8.49
C GLU A 325 11.06 3.45 -9.44
N LYS A 326 10.69 2.26 -8.93
CA LYS A 326 10.18 1.16 -9.76
C LYS A 326 8.70 1.27 -10.13
N PHE A 327 7.87 1.75 -9.20
CA PHE A 327 6.41 1.72 -9.32
C PHE A 327 5.83 3.05 -9.77
N ALA A 328 6.24 4.14 -9.12
CA ALA A 328 5.52 5.40 -9.14
C ALA A 328 6.18 6.47 -10.00
N SER A 329 7.45 6.29 -10.36
CA SER A 329 8.18 7.21 -11.23
C SER A 329 8.14 6.74 -12.70
N GLY A 330 8.07 7.70 -13.62
CA GLY A 330 8.03 7.39 -15.05
C GLY A 330 7.72 8.63 -15.91
N ASP A 331 7.96 8.51 -17.21
CA ASP A 331 7.58 9.56 -18.16
C ASP A 331 6.05 9.60 -18.31
N ALA A 332 5.47 10.79 -18.30
CA ALA A 332 4.04 10.99 -18.60
C ALA A 332 3.69 10.48 -20.00
N LYS A 333 4.65 10.46 -20.94
CA LYS A 333 4.48 9.86 -22.27
C LYS A 333 4.30 8.34 -22.24
N ASP A 334 4.69 7.68 -21.14
CA ASP A 334 4.47 6.26 -20.95
C ASP A 334 3.02 5.95 -20.53
N VAL A 335 2.27 6.95 -20.06
CA VAL A 335 0.87 6.80 -19.65
C VAL A 335 -0.04 6.89 -20.88
N ASN A 336 -0.78 5.81 -21.15
CA ASN A 336 -1.62 5.65 -22.32
C ASN A 336 -3.09 5.54 -21.91
N ALA A 337 -3.93 6.41 -22.48
CA ALA A 337 -5.38 6.30 -22.38
C ALA A 337 -5.92 5.45 -23.53
N LEU A 338 -6.76 4.48 -23.20
CA LEU A 338 -7.36 3.50 -24.10
C LEU A 338 -8.89 3.62 -24.04
N ASN A 339 -9.54 3.64 -25.21
CA ASN A 339 -10.98 3.65 -25.34
C ASN A 339 -11.37 2.23 -25.73
N VAL A 340 -11.71 1.43 -24.74
CA VAL A 340 -12.13 0.05 -24.97
C VAL A 340 -13.65 0.07 -25.12
N ASN A 341 -14.13 0.17 -26.37
CA ASN A 341 -15.54 0.18 -26.72
C ASN A 341 -16.43 1.08 -25.83
N GLY A 342 -15.99 2.33 -25.60
CA GLY A 342 -16.69 3.33 -24.79
C GLY A 342 -16.25 3.41 -23.32
N ALA A 343 -15.45 2.45 -22.85
CA ALA A 343 -14.86 2.49 -21.51
C ALA A 343 -13.44 3.06 -21.57
N LEU A 344 -13.19 4.12 -20.79
CA LEU A 344 -11.85 4.66 -20.63
C LEU A 344 -11.03 3.78 -19.68
N MET A 345 -9.84 3.38 -20.11
CA MET A 345 -8.84 2.69 -19.29
C MET A 345 -7.51 3.40 -19.47
N VAL A 346 -6.70 3.48 -18.41
CA VAL A 346 -5.39 4.14 -18.48
C VAL A 346 -4.33 3.22 -17.90
N THR A 347 -3.24 3.02 -18.61
CA THR A 347 -2.14 2.14 -18.18
C THR A 347 -0.80 2.64 -18.69
N THR A 348 0.30 2.05 -18.24
CA THR A 348 1.61 2.31 -18.86
C THR A 348 1.83 1.49 -20.13
N ARG A 349 2.59 2.05 -21.07
CA ARG A 349 3.07 1.32 -22.24
C ARG A 349 3.90 0.10 -21.82
N SER A 350 4.72 0.27 -20.78
CA SER A 350 5.50 -0.79 -20.16
C SER A 350 4.63 -1.99 -19.76
N THR A 351 3.43 -1.75 -19.22
CA THR A 351 2.44 -2.80 -18.93
C THR A 351 1.94 -3.47 -20.20
N LEU A 352 1.54 -2.72 -21.23
CA LEU A 352 1.05 -3.27 -22.50
C LEU A 352 2.10 -4.12 -23.23
N CYS A 353 3.38 -3.75 -23.12
CA CYS A 353 4.51 -4.47 -23.71
C CYS A 353 4.99 -5.67 -22.87
N THR A 354 4.39 -5.97 -21.71
CA THR A 354 4.80 -7.08 -20.83
C THR A 354 4.59 -8.46 -21.50
N ALA A 355 3.67 -8.56 -22.46
CA ALA A 355 3.51 -9.73 -23.32
C ALA A 355 4.28 -9.53 -24.63
N VAL A 356 5.61 -9.61 -24.61
CA VAL A 356 6.52 -9.17 -25.70
C VAL A 356 6.14 -9.66 -27.11
N ASP A 357 5.68 -10.91 -27.25
CA ASP A 357 5.34 -11.50 -28.56
C ASP A 357 3.87 -11.30 -28.99
N SER A 358 3.10 -10.55 -28.20
CA SER A 358 1.67 -10.38 -28.42
C SER A 358 1.33 -9.34 -29.48
N VAL A 359 0.15 -9.47 -30.10
CA VAL A 359 -0.40 -8.45 -31.00
C VAL A 359 -0.56 -7.12 -30.24
N LEU A 360 -0.96 -7.19 -28.97
CA LEU A 360 -1.06 -6.03 -28.09
C LEU A 360 0.30 -5.33 -27.93
N ALA A 361 1.35 -6.04 -27.54
CA ALA A 361 2.68 -5.44 -27.37
C ALA A 361 3.21 -4.84 -28.68
N GLN A 362 2.96 -5.49 -29.83
CA GLN A 362 3.37 -4.97 -31.14
C GLN A 362 2.66 -3.66 -31.52
N GLN A 363 1.43 -3.43 -31.06
CA GLN A 363 0.74 -2.15 -31.27
C GLN A 363 1.43 -1.00 -30.55
N PHE A 364 2.14 -1.28 -29.45
CA PHE A 364 2.79 -0.29 -28.61
C PHE A 364 4.34 -0.40 -28.66
N ASP A 365 4.91 -1.04 -29.69
CA ASP A 365 6.36 -1.14 -29.90
C ASP A 365 6.96 0.15 -30.49
N ASP A 366 8.11 0.62 -29.98
CA ASP A 366 8.79 1.88 -30.36
C ASP A 366 9.10 1.93 -31.86
N SER A 367 9.37 0.77 -32.46
CA SER A 367 9.72 0.67 -33.88
C SER A 367 8.54 0.93 -34.83
N LYS A 368 7.29 0.82 -34.32
CA LYS A 368 6.04 0.93 -35.10
C LYS A 368 5.08 2.01 -34.58
N TRP A 369 5.24 2.46 -33.34
CA TRP A 369 4.38 3.43 -32.64
C TRP A 369 4.54 4.89 -33.12
N THR A 370 5.13 5.11 -34.29
CA THR A 370 5.03 6.42 -34.94
C THR A 370 3.59 6.61 -35.45
N GLU A 371 2.79 7.30 -34.63
CA GLU A 371 1.51 7.93 -34.99
C GLU A 371 0.43 7.00 -35.57
N GLN A 372 -0.12 6.11 -34.76
CA GLN A 372 -1.48 5.64 -34.98
C GLN A 372 -2.48 6.49 -34.17
N GLY A 373 -2.97 7.54 -34.81
CA GLY A 373 -4.05 8.39 -34.28
C GLY A 373 -4.55 9.41 -35.29
N CYS A 374 -5.54 8.99 -36.10
CA CYS A 374 -6.45 9.81 -36.93
C CYS A 374 -5.85 10.60 -38.12
N LYS A 375 -6.54 10.55 -39.26
CA LYS A 375 -6.28 11.37 -40.47
C LYS A 375 -6.53 12.89 -40.27
N ALA A 376 -6.50 13.38 -39.03
CA ALA A 376 -6.58 14.79 -38.69
C ALA A 376 -5.27 15.16 -37.95
N PRO A 377 -4.51 16.15 -38.43
CA PRO A 377 -3.24 16.51 -37.80
C PRO A 377 -3.50 16.91 -36.34
N ARG A 378 -2.64 16.42 -35.43
CA ARG A 378 -2.70 16.77 -34.00
C ARG A 378 -2.66 18.29 -33.90
N VAL A 379 -3.40 18.90 -32.95
CA VAL A 379 -3.41 20.38 -32.82
C VAL A 379 -1.98 20.93 -32.68
N MET A 380 -1.07 20.18 -32.05
CA MET A 380 0.35 20.54 -31.91
C MET A 380 1.13 20.60 -33.24
N GLU A 381 0.61 20.01 -34.31
CA GLU A 381 1.21 19.95 -35.65
C GLU A 381 0.53 20.89 -36.64
N TRP A 382 -0.47 21.65 -36.18
CA TRP A 382 -1.17 22.59 -37.06
C TRP A 382 -0.22 23.66 -37.57
N THR A 383 -0.27 23.86 -38.89
CA THR A 383 0.36 25.00 -39.55
C THR A 383 -0.39 26.29 -39.17
N PRO A 384 0.24 27.46 -39.32
CA PRO A 384 -0.44 28.74 -39.11
C PRO A 384 -1.72 28.89 -39.93
N ASP A 385 -1.75 28.27 -41.11
CA ASP A 385 -2.95 28.28 -41.94
C ASP A 385 -4.09 27.46 -41.35
N GLN A 386 -3.80 26.29 -40.80
CA GLN A 386 -4.78 25.44 -40.12
C GLN A 386 -5.28 26.08 -38.82
N VAL A 387 -4.42 26.78 -38.08
CA VAL A 387 -4.81 27.59 -36.92
C VAL A 387 -5.77 28.71 -37.33
N GLY A 388 -5.48 29.40 -38.44
CA GLY A 388 -6.36 30.41 -39.00
C GLY A 388 -7.71 29.85 -39.45
N ASP A 389 -7.73 28.69 -40.11
CA ASP A 389 -8.96 28.01 -40.56
C ASP A 389 -9.82 27.59 -39.37
N TRP A 390 -9.19 27.09 -38.30
CA TRP A 390 -9.89 26.79 -37.06
C TRP A 390 -10.55 28.05 -36.49
N ALA A 391 -9.80 29.15 -36.32
CA ALA A 391 -10.30 30.38 -35.74
C ALA A 391 -11.48 30.98 -36.54
N LYS A 392 -11.47 30.82 -37.87
CA LYS A 392 -12.56 31.24 -38.76
C LYS A 392 -13.87 30.49 -38.53
N ASN A 393 -13.78 29.23 -38.11
CA ASN A 393 -14.93 28.34 -37.91
C ASN A 393 -15.45 28.34 -36.47
N VAL A 394 -14.85 29.12 -35.57
CA VAL A 394 -15.35 29.26 -34.20
C VAL A 394 -16.54 30.21 -34.17
N GLU A 395 -17.69 29.69 -33.77
CA GLU A 395 -18.93 30.45 -33.66
C GLU A 395 -18.79 31.64 -32.70
N GLY A 396 -19.14 32.84 -33.18
CA GLY A 396 -19.10 34.08 -32.38
C GLY A 396 -17.78 34.85 -32.41
N ILE A 397 -16.74 34.35 -33.10
CA ILE A 397 -15.46 35.06 -33.30
C ILE A 397 -15.51 35.91 -34.59
N GLN A 398 -14.93 37.12 -34.55
CA GLN A 398 -14.83 38.01 -35.71
C GLN A 398 -13.76 37.53 -36.71
N GLU A 399 -13.97 37.80 -38.01
CA GLU A 399 -13.13 37.26 -39.10
C GLU A 399 -11.68 37.77 -39.08
N ASP A 400 -11.43 38.91 -38.43
CA ASP A 400 -10.11 39.53 -38.23
C ASP A 400 -9.19 38.73 -37.29
N VAL A 401 -9.72 37.95 -36.36
CA VAL A 401 -8.92 37.08 -35.49
C VAL A 401 -8.18 36.01 -36.30
N SER A 402 -8.82 35.47 -37.34
CA SER A 402 -8.20 34.49 -38.23
C SER A 402 -6.99 35.08 -38.98
N SER A 403 -7.11 36.32 -39.49
CA SER A 403 -5.99 36.99 -40.15
C SER A 403 -4.89 37.36 -39.16
N ILE A 404 -5.23 37.82 -37.95
CA ILE A 404 -4.25 38.15 -36.90
C ILE A 404 -3.41 36.92 -36.52
N LEU A 405 -4.04 35.76 -36.30
CA LEU A 405 -3.30 34.53 -35.95
C LEU A 405 -2.40 34.06 -37.11
N ARG A 406 -2.85 34.18 -38.36
CA ARG A 406 -2.04 33.84 -39.55
C ARG A 406 -0.87 34.78 -39.77
N GLU A 407 -1.09 36.09 -39.65
CA GLU A 407 -0.07 37.13 -39.86
C GLU A 407 1.05 37.02 -38.81
N ASN A 408 0.67 36.70 -37.57
CA ASN A 408 1.62 36.40 -36.49
C ASN A 408 2.22 34.98 -36.57
N ARG A 409 1.85 34.19 -37.59
CA ARG A 409 2.35 32.83 -37.84
C ARG A 409 2.19 31.89 -36.65
N VAL A 410 1.09 32.02 -35.90
CA VAL A 410 0.85 31.19 -34.72
C VAL A 410 0.70 29.73 -35.14
N THR A 411 1.62 28.90 -34.67
CA THR A 411 1.57 27.45 -34.86
C THR A 411 0.62 26.80 -33.87
N GLY A 412 0.25 25.55 -34.14
CA GLY A 412 -0.57 24.74 -33.24
C GLY A 412 -0.05 24.63 -31.79
N ARG A 413 1.27 24.53 -31.60
CA ARG A 413 1.90 24.51 -30.26
C ARG A 413 1.74 25.84 -29.53
N GLU A 414 1.91 26.94 -30.25
CA GLU A 414 1.80 28.28 -29.71
C GLU A 414 0.34 28.59 -29.38
N LEU A 415 -0.61 28.18 -30.24
CA LEU A 415 -2.05 28.28 -29.97
C LEU A 415 -2.43 27.64 -28.64
N LEU A 416 -1.92 26.43 -28.36
CA LEU A 416 -2.14 25.74 -27.08
C LEU A 416 -1.37 26.40 -25.91
N SER A 417 -0.45 27.32 -26.15
CA SER A 417 0.27 28.03 -25.10
C SER A 417 -0.26 29.45 -24.87
N LEU A 418 -1.13 29.94 -25.77
CA LEU A 418 -1.69 31.29 -25.67
C LEU A 418 -2.54 31.45 -24.41
N ASN A 419 -2.26 32.55 -23.72
CA ASN A 419 -3.02 33.05 -22.59
C ASN A 419 -3.62 34.42 -22.94
N LEU A 420 -4.35 35.00 -21.99
CA LEU A 420 -5.05 36.26 -22.20
C LEU A 420 -4.10 37.42 -22.56
N ASP A 421 -2.89 37.44 -22.01
CA ASP A 421 -1.89 38.46 -22.30
C ASP A 421 -1.27 38.27 -23.69
N GLY A 422 -1.01 37.03 -24.09
CA GLY A 422 -0.52 36.69 -25.43
C GLY A 422 -1.50 37.14 -26.52
N LEU A 423 -2.80 36.92 -26.34
CA LEU A 423 -3.82 37.38 -27.28
C LEU A 423 -3.90 38.92 -27.36
N LYS A 424 -3.77 39.62 -26.22
CA LYS A 424 -3.72 41.09 -26.19
C LYS A 424 -2.49 41.65 -26.89
N MET A 425 -1.32 41.04 -26.70
CA MET A 425 -0.08 41.45 -27.38
C MET A 425 -0.17 41.33 -28.91
N MET A 426 -1.05 40.47 -29.41
CA MET A 426 -1.32 40.31 -30.83
C MET A 426 -2.38 41.29 -31.38
N GLY A 427 -2.90 42.20 -30.54
CA GLY A 427 -3.90 43.20 -30.92
C GLY A 427 -5.35 42.76 -30.77
N ILE A 428 -5.62 41.61 -30.13
CA ILE A 428 -6.99 41.16 -29.83
C ILE A 428 -7.41 41.73 -28.48
N GLU A 429 -8.10 42.87 -28.48
CA GLU A 429 -8.43 43.61 -27.25
C GLU A 429 -9.89 43.47 -26.79
N ARG A 430 -10.79 43.04 -27.69
CA ARG A 430 -12.21 42.94 -27.37
C ARG A 430 -12.46 41.82 -26.34
N ALA A 431 -12.89 42.21 -25.15
CA ALA A 431 -13.07 41.30 -24.01
C ALA A 431 -13.93 40.06 -24.33
N GLY A 432 -15.06 40.22 -25.03
CA GLY A 432 -15.91 39.08 -25.41
C GLY A 432 -15.23 38.08 -26.34
N THR A 433 -14.46 38.59 -27.31
CA THR A 433 -13.67 37.77 -28.25
C THR A 433 -12.54 37.04 -27.52
N LEU A 434 -11.85 37.71 -26.60
CA LEU A 434 -10.81 37.11 -25.76
C LEU A 434 -11.35 35.92 -24.97
N CYS A 435 -12.50 36.08 -24.29
CA CYS A 435 -13.11 35.00 -23.51
C CYS A 435 -13.49 33.80 -24.38
N LEU A 436 -14.10 34.03 -25.56
CA LEU A 436 -14.53 32.97 -26.47
C LEU A 436 -13.34 32.21 -27.08
N ILE A 437 -12.26 32.92 -27.48
CA ILE A 437 -11.03 32.29 -27.97
C ILE A 437 -10.42 31.43 -26.88
N LEU A 438 -10.29 31.97 -25.66
CA LEU A 438 -9.64 31.26 -24.56
C LEU A 438 -10.39 29.98 -24.18
N ASP A 439 -11.73 30.06 -24.11
CA ASP A 439 -12.60 28.90 -23.86
C ASP A 439 -12.40 27.81 -24.94
N LYS A 440 -12.38 28.20 -26.21
CA LYS A 440 -12.21 27.27 -27.33
C LYS A 440 -10.80 26.69 -27.43
N ILE A 441 -9.77 27.47 -27.08
CA ILE A 441 -8.40 26.96 -26.90
C ILE A 441 -8.37 25.94 -25.76
N ASN A 442 -9.08 26.18 -24.65
CA ASN A 442 -9.16 25.21 -23.55
C ASN A 442 -9.90 23.92 -23.97
N MET A 443 -10.96 24.02 -24.76
CA MET A 443 -11.60 22.85 -25.36
C MET A 443 -10.65 22.09 -26.30
N LEU A 444 -9.87 22.79 -27.14
CA LEU A 444 -8.86 22.16 -28.00
C LEU A 444 -7.75 21.50 -27.18
N LYS A 445 -7.30 22.12 -26.09
CA LYS A 445 -6.35 21.52 -25.15
C LYS A 445 -6.90 20.21 -24.61
N GLN A 446 -8.17 20.20 -24.20
CA GLN A 446 -8.83 19.01 -23.68
C GLN A 446 -8.97 17.92 -24.77
N ALA A 447 -9.44 18.27 -25.97
CA ALA A 447 -9.58 17.34 -27.09
C ALA A 447 -8.23 16.81 -27.65
N SER A 448 -7.18 17.64 -27.66
CA SER A 448 -5.83 17.24 -28.08
C SER A 448 -5.12 16.33 -27.08
N LYS A 449 -5.57 16.32 -25.82
CA LYS A 449 -5.12 15.38 -24.76
C LYS A 449 -5.85 14.03 -24.82
N GLU A 450 -6.92 13.91 -25.61
CA GLU A 450 -7.73 12.72 -25.81
C GLU A 450 -7.34 11.95 -27.10
N ILE A 451 -6.04 11.78 -27.38
CA ILE A 451 -5.63 10.76 -28.34
C ILE A 451 -5.79 9.41 -27.64
N VAL A 452 -7.01 8.89 -27.66
CA VAL A 452 -7.35 7.63 -27.02
C VAL A 452 -7.24 6.52 -28.05
N THR A 453 -6.37 5.54 -27.82
CA THR A 453 -6.27 4.37 -28.70
C THR A 453 -7.58 3.58 -28.62
N LEU A 454 -8.28 3.42 -29.74
CA LEU A 454 -9.51 2.65 -29.80
C LEU A 454 -9.20 1.15 -29.78
N ILE A 455 -9.83 0.42 -28.85
CA ILE A 455 -9.75 -1.03 -28.75
C ILE A 455 -11.17 -1.60 -28.91
N GLU A 456 -11.40 -2.29 -30.03
CA GLU A 456 -12.70 -2.86 -30.39
C GLU A 456 -12.94 -4.24 -29.72
N HIS A 457 -12.82 -4.29 -28.39
CA HIS A 457 -13.03 -5.50 -27.59
C HIS A 457 -13.95 -5.27 -26.40
N SER A 458 -14.37 -6.36 -25.75
CA SER A 458 -15.17 -6.32 -24.53
C SER A 458 -14.40 -5.58 -23.43
N PRO A 459 -14.90 -4.46 -22.88
CA PRO A 459 -14.23 -3.70 -21.83
C PRO A 459 -13.86 -4.57 -20.64
N TYR A 460 -14.80 -5.40 -20.18
CA TYR A 460 -14.58 -6.32 -19.07
C TYR A 460 -13.45 -7.33 -19.35
N CYS A 461 -13.42 -7.92 -20.55
CA CYS A 461 -12.39 -8.93 -20.88
C CYS A 461 -11.01 -8.29 -21.03
N PHE A 462 -10.95 -7.11 -21.65
CA PHE A 462 -9.71 -6.36 -21.77
C PHE A 462 -9.22 -5.88 -20.40
N GLY A 463 -10.12 -5.42 -19.53
CA GLY A 463 -9.79 -5.05 -18.14
C GLY A 463 -9.13 -6.21 -17.39
N LYS A 464 -9.69 -7.43 -17.47
CA LYS A 464 -9.08 -8.62 -16.85
C LYS A 464 -7.69 -8.95 -17.42
N ILE A 465 -7.45 -8.73 -18.71
CA ILE A 465 -6.12 -8.86 -19.32
C ILE A 465 -5.19 -7.78 -18.75
N LEU A 466 -5.66 -6.54 -18.68
CA LEU A 466 -4.88 -5.41 -18.21
C LEU A 466 -4.47 -5.59 -16.75
N ASP A 467 -5.40 -5.98 -15.87
CA ASP A 467 -5.14 -6.31 -14.47
C ASP A 467 -4.02 -7.37 -14.36
N HIS A 468 -4.10 -8.43 -15.17
CA HIS A 468 -3.08 -9.48 -15.19
C HIS A 468 -1.72 -8.98 -15.67
N LEU A 469 -1.67 -8.16 -16.72
CA LEU A 469 -0.43 -7.58 -17.22
C LEU A 469 0.19 -6.61 -16.19
N CYS A 470 -0.62 -5.81 -15.51
CA CYS A 470 -0.17 -4.95 -14.41
C CYS A 470 0.49 -5.79 -13.32
N LEU A 471 -0.19 -6.82 -12.80
CA LEU A 471 0.36 -7.70 -11.78
C LEU A 471 1.63 -8.42 -12.26
N LYS A 472 1.66 -8.84 -13.53
CA LYS A 472 2.83 -9.48 -14.15
C LYS A 472 4.04 -8.56 -14.21
N ARG A 473 3.82 -7.28 -14.53
CA ARG A 473 4.87 -6.26 -14.50
C ARG A 473 5.35 -5.99 -13.07
N LEU A 474 4.45 -5.86 -12.11
CA LEU A 474 4.83 -5.64 -10.71
C LEU A 474 5.67 -6.81 -10.16
N HIS A 475 5.29 -8.04 -10.49
CA HIS A 475 6.08 -9.23 -10.16
C HIS A 475 7.47 -9.21 -10.84
N SER A 476 7.56 -8.85 -12.13
CA SER A 476 8.86 -8.77 -12.82
C SER A 476 9.79 -7.69 -12.27
N LEU A 477 9.24 -6.63 -11.66
CA LEU A 477 9.99 -5.59 -10.95
C LEU A 477 10.40 -5.99 -9.52
N GLY A 478 9.93 -7.15 -9.03
CA GLY A 478 10.16 -7.64 -7.68
C GLY A 478 9.35 -6.89 -6.61
N LEU A 479 8.22 -6.30 -6.99
CA LEU A 479 7.32 -5.58 -6.08
C LEU A 479 6.21 -6.46 -5.50
N LEU A 480 6.03 -7.67 -6.06
CA LEU A 480 5.15 -8.71 -5.56
C LEU A 480 5.96 -10.00 -5.39
N SER A 481 5.75 -10.71 -4.29
CA SER A 481 6.53 -11.89 -3.87
C SER A 481 5.93 -13.24 -4.31
N GLU A 482 4.63 -13.28 -4.58
CA GLU A 482 3.90 -14.52 -4.86
C GLU A 482 3.62 -14.76 -6.35
N GLU A 483 3.46 -16.04 -6.69
CA GLU A 483 3.14 -16.49 -8.04
C GLU A 483 1.77 -15.94 -8.51
N LEU A 484 1.71 -15.57 -9.79
CA LEU A 484 0.53 -14.93 -10.37
C LEU A 484 -0.53 -15.97 -10.70
N THR A 485 -1.73 -15.75 -10.19
CA THR A 485 -2.90 -16.52 -10.58
C THR A 485 -3.42 -16.07 -11.94
N LEU A 486 -4.02 -17.01 -12.67
CA LEU A 486 -4.75 -16.68 -13.89
C LEU A 486 -5.99 -15.85 -13.55
N PRO A 487 -6.42 -14.94 -14.43
CA PRO A 487 -7.60 -14.10 -14.18
C PRO A 487 -8.84 -14.94 -13.92
N GLU A 488 -9.52 -14.64 -12.82
CA GLU A 488 -10.85 -15.18 -12.59
C GLU A 488 -11.87 -14.41 -13.45
N VAL A 489 -12.65 -15.16 -14.22
CA VAL A 489 -13.59 -14.63 -15.21
C VAL A 489 -14.95 -15.28 -15.02
N ARG A 490 -15.99 -14.45 -15.00
CA ARG A 490 -17.40 -14.89 -14.91
C ARG A 490 -17.71 -15.92 -15.99
N ASP A 491 -18.44 -16.98 -15.61
CA ASP A 491 -18.79 -18.08 -16.53
C ASP A 491 -19.44 -17.61 -17.84
N SER A 492 -20.30 -16.59 -17.76
CA SER A 492 -20.97 -15.99 -18.92
C SER A 492 -20.03 -15.28 -19.91
N LYS A 493 -18.80 -14.95 -19.48
CA LYS A 493 -17.80 -14.21 -20.26
C LYS A 493 -16.58 -15.04 -20.65
N LYS A 494 -16.38 -16.25 -20.12
CA LYS A 494 -15.22 -17.13 -20.39
C LYS A 494 -14.94 -17.31 -21.89
N LYS A 495 -15.94 -17.71 -22.68
CA LYS A 495 -15.78 -17.88 -24.14
C LYS A 495 -15.36 -16.60 -24.87
N THR A 496 -15.85 -15.45 -24.42
CA THR A 496 -15.47 -14.16 -25.00
C THR A 496 -14.06 -13.78 -24.58
N PHE A 497 -13.70 -14.02 -23.32
CA PHE A 497 -12.37 -13.78 -22.79
C PHE A 497 -11.30 -14.60 -23.51
N GLU A 498 -11.50 -15.91 -23.69
CA GLU A 498 -10.60 -16.79 -24.46
C GLU A 498 -10.35 -16.28 -25.88
N LYS A 499 -11.39 -15.79 -26.57
CA LYS A 499 -11.24 -15.20 -27.90
C LYS A 499 -10.39 -13.94 -27.88
N VAL A 500 -10.61 -13.06 -26.91
CA VAL A 500 -9.86 -11.80 -26.78
C VAL A 500 -8.40 -12.09 -26.44
N VAL A 501 -8.13 -13.01 -25.50
CA VAL A 501 -6.77 -13.45 -25.16
C VAL A 501 -6.05 -14.02 -26.38
N LYS A 502 -6.70 -14.90 -27.15
CA LYS A 502 -6.09 -15.49 -28.35
C LYS A 502 -5.77 -14.45 -29.42
N VAL A 503 -6.60 -13.42 -29.57
CA VAL A 503 -6.39 -12.34 -30.55
C VAL A 503 -5.28 -11.38 -30.09
N LEU A 504 -5.32 -10.96 -28.83
CA LEU A 504 -4.44 -9.91 -28.34
C LEU A 504 -3.09 -10.45 -27.86
N LEU A 505 -3.09 -11.56 -27.14
CA LEU A 505 -1.91 -12.13 -26.48
C LEU A 505 -1.28 -13.27 -27.27
N SER A 506 -2.01 -13.88 -28.20
CA SER A 506 -1.61 -15.13 -28.89
C SER A 506 -1.35 -16.29 -27.91
N TRP A 507 -1.93 -16.21 -26.70
CA TRP A 507 -1.85 -17.23 -25.64
C TRP A 507 -2.99 -18.24 -25.72
#